data_AF-A0A197SKI7-F1
#
_entry.id   AF-A0A197SKI7-F1
#
_cell.length_a   1.000
_cell.length_b   1.000
_cell.length_c   1.000
_cell.angle_alpha   90.00
_cell.angle_beta   90.00
_cell.angle_gamma   90.00
#
_symmetry.space_group_name_H-M   'P 1'
#
loop_
_entity.id
_entity.type
_entity.pdbx_description
1 polymer ?
#
loop_
_entity_poly.entity_id
_entity_poly.type
_entity_poly.pdbx_seq_one_letter_code
_entity_poly.pdbx_strand_id
1 'polypeptide(L)' 'MTNPQTYPQPAVELAGFVDDHLYGCEPVADCGVCGALARELAEARDAREHGKAYDAAAEIRNHPHPAKRKP' A
#
# COMPACT_ATOMS: atom_id res chain seq x y z
N MET A 1 -6.11 32.00 -23.75
CA MET A 1 -6.55 31.30 -22.52
C MET A 1 -7.49 30.19 -22.96
N THR A 2 -7.15 28.93 -22.70
CA THR A 2 -7.96 27.78 -23.12
C THR A 2 -9.14 27.62 -22.16
N ASN A 3 -10.35 27.38 -22.70
CA ASN A 3 -11.55 27.15 -21.90
C ASN A 3 -11.40 25.80 -21.15
N PRO A 4 -11.67 25.71 -19.84
CA PRO A 4 -11.55 24.45 -19.09
C PRO A 4 -12.48 23.39 -19.68
N GLN A 5 -11.94 22.21 -19.99
CA GLN A 5 -12.76 21.07 -20.37
C GLN A 5 -13.62 20.65 -19.18
N THR A 6 -14.94 20.67 -19.35
CA THR A 6 -15.90 20.13 -18.38
C THR A 6 -16.35 18.77 -18.87
N TYR A 7 -16.08 17.72 -18.09
CA TYR A 7 -16.54 16.38 -18.41
C TYR A 7 -18.03 16.24 -18.03
N PRO A 8 -18.84 15.53 -18.84
CA PRO A 8 -20.27 15.37 -18.60
C PRO A 8 -20.61 14.43 -17.43
N GLN A 9 -19.61 13.69 -16.95
CA GLN A 9 -19.74 12.71 -15.88
C GLN A 9 -19.27 13.30 -14.54
N PRO A 10 -19.93 12.94 -13.42
CA PRO A 10 -19.51 13.39 -12.10
C PRO A 10 -18.13 12.83 -11.75
N ALA A 11 -17.42 13.53 -10.85
CA ALA A 11 -16.14 13.05 -10.33
C ALA A 11 -16.33 11.69 -9.63
N VAL A 12 -15.40 10.77 -9.87
CA VAL A 12 -15.34 9.48 -9.18
C VAL A 12 -14.36 9.58 -8.02
N GLU A 13 -14.84 9.26 -6.82
CA GLU A 13 -14.01 9.22 -5.61
C GLU A 13 -13.18 7.93 -5.60
N LEU A 14 -11.85 8.06 -5.73
CA LEU A 14 -10.91 6.93 -5.79
C LEU A 14 -10.15 6.70 -4.48
N ALA A 15 -10.40 7.50 -3.44
CA ALA A 15 -9.54 7.55 -2.25
C ALA A 15 -9.26 6.17 -1.64
N GLY A 16 -10.29 5.34 -1.43
CA GLY A 16 -10.11 4.00 -0.86
C GLY A 16 -9.40 3.01 -1.80
N PHE A 17 -9.62 3.14 -3.11
CA PHE A 17 -8.97 2.28 -4.11
C PHE A 17 -7.48 2.60 -4.24
N VAL A 18 -7.11 3.88 -4.21
CA VAL A 18 -5.71 4.32 -4.31
C VAL A 18 -4.92 3.90 -3.08
N ASP A 19 -5.50 4.06 -1.89
CA ASP A 19 -4.84 3.65 -0.65
C ASP A 19 -4.60 2.13 -0.59
N ASP A 20 -5.58 1.33 -1.00
CA ASP A 20 -5.42 -0.12 -1.10
C ASP A 20 -4.40 -0.51 -2.16
N HIS A 21 -4.40 0.16 -3.31
CA HIS A 21 -3.42 -0.12 -4.36
C HIS A 21 -1.98 0.21 -3.96
N LEU A 22 -1.78 1.32 -3.24
CA LEU A 22 -0.45 1.80 -2.82
C LEU A 22 0.07 1.07 -1.59
N TYR A 23 -0.78 0.85 -0.59
CA TYR A 23 -0.39 0.37 0.73
C TYR A 23 -0.92 -1.02 1.07
N GLY A 24 -1.78 -1.60 0.22
CA GLY A 24 -2.29 -2.95 0.37
C GLY A 24 -1.17 -3.98 0.25
N CYS A 25 -0.92 -4.71 1.33
CA CYS A 25 0.06 -5.77 1.40
C CYS A 25 -0.42 -6.86 2.36
N GLU A 26 0.00 -8.11 2.12
CA GLU A 26 -0.37 -9.26 2.93
C GLU A 26 0.88 -9.81 3.65
N PRO A 27 1.19 -9.35 4.87
CA PRO A 27 2.33 -9.85 5.62
C PRO A 27 2.13 -11.32 6.00
N VAL A 28 3.17 -12.14 5.82
CA VAL A 28 3.12 -13.55 6.20
C VAL A 28 3.17 -13.69 7.71
N ALA A 29 2.20 -14.44 8.25
CA ALA A 29 2.17 -14.82 9.66
C ALA A 29 3.49 -15.52 10.07
N ASP A 30 3.95 -15.22 11.28
CA ASP A 30 5.19 -15.74 11.86
C ASP A 30 6.49 -15.34 11.13
N CYS A 31 6.43 -14.39 10.18
CA CYS A 31 7.63 -13.72 9.67
C CYS A 31 7.91 -12.44 10.48
N GLY A 32 9.02 -12.43 11.21
CA GLY A 32 9.45 -11.24 11.97
C GLY A 32 9.69 -10.01 11.11
N VAL A 33 10.17 -10.19 9.87
CA VAL A 33 10.40 -9.08 8.94
C VAL A 33 9.09 -8.48 8.46
N CYS A 34 8.13 -9.30 8.01
CA CYS A 34 6.81 -8.81 7.61
C CYS A 34 6.06 -8.14 8.76
N GLY A 35 6.18 -8.69 9.98
CA GLY A 35 5.59 -8.08 11.18
C GLY A 35 6.20 -6.72 11.53
N ALA A 36 7.53 -6.59 11.41
CA ALA A 36 8.22 -5.32 11.62
C ALA A 36 7.81 -4.28 10.56
N LEU A 37 7.85 -4.65 9.28
CA LEU A 37 7.45 -3.76 8.19
C LEU A 37 5.97 -3.37 8.27
N ALA A 38 5.08 -4.25 8.73
CA ALA A 38 3.67 -3.92 8.91
C ALA A 38 3.47 -2.86 10.02
N ARG A 39 4.28 -2.91 11.08
CA ARG A 39 4.32 -1.85 12.10
C ARG A 39 4.87 -0.53 11.53
N GLU A 40 5.98 -0.58 10.81
CA GLU A 40 6.59 0.59 10.18
C GLU A 40 5.63 1.25 9.18
N LEU A 41 4.88 0.45 8.42
CA LEU A 41 3.82 0.92 7.54
C LEU A 41 2.73 1.66 8.31
N ALA A 42 2.25 1.11 9.42
CA ALA A 42 1.23 1.75 10.25
C ALA A 42 1.74 3.08 10.84
N GLU A 43 2.95 3.08 11.40
CA GLU A 43 3.60 4.27 11.98
C GLU A 43 3.81 5.37 10.90
N ALA A 44 4.27 4.99 9.70
CA ALA A 44 4.47 5.92 8.59
C ALA A 44 3.14 6.48 8.05
N ARG A 45 2.06 5.69 8.03
CA ARG A 45 0.72 6.16 7.65
C ARG A 45 0.18 7.17 8.66
N ASP A 46 0.33 6.90 9.95
CA ASP A 46 -0.09 7.81 11.03
C ASP A 46 0.71 9.13 10.99
N ALA A 47 2.01 9.06 10.68
CA ALA A 47 2.87 10.22 10.50
C ALA A 47 2.67 10.96 9.15
N ARG A 48 1.84 10.43 8.24
CA ARG A 48 1.67 10.90 6.85
C ARG A 48 2.97 10.95 6.05
N GLU A 49 3.90 10.05 6.37
CA GLU A 49 5.15 9.85 5.63
C GLU A 49 4.92 8.88 4.46
N HIS A 50 4.15 9.33 3.45
CA HIS A 50 3.65 8.50 2.35
C HIS A 50 4.73 7.71 1.58
N GLY A 51 5.95 8.27 1.47
CA GLY A 51 7.08 7.58 0.83
C GLY A 51 7.53 6.34 1.62
N LYS A 52 7.76 6.51 2.93
CA LYS A 52 8.15 5.38 3.80
C LYS A 52 7.05 4.34 3.90
N ALA A 53 5.79 4.78 3.94
CA ALA A 53 4.64 3.86 3.91
C ALA A 53 4.64 3.03 2.62
N TYR A 54 4.88 3.65 1.47
CA TYR A 54 4.95 2.92 0.20
C TYR A 54 6.12 1.92 0.19
N ASP A 55 7.30 2.34 0.65
CA ASP A 55 8.49 1.47 0.69
C ASP A 55 8.23 0.24 1.58
N ALA A 56 7.69 0.43 2.79
CA ALA A 56 7.36 -0.68 3.69
C ALA A 56 6.35 -1.65 3.06
N ALA A 57 5.29 -1.14 2.42
CA ALA A 57 4.31 -1.97 1.72
C ALA A 57 4.91 -2.69 0.50
N ALA A 58 5.83 -2.06 -0.23
CA ALA A 58 6.56 -2.68 -1.34
C ALA A 58 7.49 -3.79 -0.87
N GLU A 59 8.22 -3.59 0.23
CA GLU A 59 9.07 -4.60 0.83
C GLU A 59 8.27 -5.81 1.31
N ILE A 60 7.11 -5.62 1.95
CA ILE A 60 6.23 -6.73 2.36
C ILE A 60 5.77 -7.54 1.13
N ARG A 61 5.36 -6.88 0.05
CA ARG A 61 4.88 -7.56 -1.17
C ARG A 61 5.99 -8.35 -1.87
N ASN A 62 7.22 -7.85 -1.85
CA ASN A 62 8.36 -8.46 -2.53
C ASN A 62 9.18 -9.37 -1.62
N HIS A 63 8.84 -9.48 -0.34
CA HIS A 63 9.62 -10.25 0.62
C HIS A 63 9.63 -11.74 0.25
N PRO A 64 10.80 -12.35 0.01
CA PRO A 64 10.88 -13.73 -0.39
C PRO A 64 10.54 -14.64 0.79
N HIS A 65 9.42 -15.36 0.69
CA HIS A 65 9.12 -16.47 1.59
C HIS A 65 9.48 -17.79 0.92
N PRO A 66 10.17 -18.71 1.61
CA PRO A 66 10.27 -20.07 1.13
C PRO A 66 8.84 -20.59 0.99
N ALA A 67 8.41 -20.86 -0.25
CA ALA A 67 7.05 -21.25 -0.56
C ALA A 67 6.61 -22.31 0.45
N LYS A 68 5.49 -22.06 1.15
CA LYS A 68 4.88 -23.06 2.03
C LYS A 68 4.80 -24.35 1.21
N ARG A 69 5.57 -25.36 1.62
CA ARG A 69 5.52 -26.70 1.06
C ARG A 69 4.06 -27.14 1.18
N LYS A 70 3.35 -27.14 0.05
CA LYS A 70 1.94 -27.54 -0.01
C LYS A 70 1.88 -29.01 0.46
N PRO A 71 0.96 -29.38 1.37
CA PRO A 71 0.80 -30.77 1.79
C PRO A 71 0.49 -31.68 0.61
#